data_AF-A0A0B6ZRT3-F1
#
_entry.id   AF-A0A0B6ZRT3-F1
#
_cell.length_a   1.000
_cell.length_b   1.000
_cell.length_c   1.000
_cell.angle_alpha   90.00
_cell.angle_beta   90.00
_cell.angle_gamma   90.00
#
_symmetry.space_group_name_H-M   'P 1'
#
loop_
_entity.id
_entity.type
_entity.pdbx_description
1 polymer ?
#
loop_
_entity_poly.entity_id
_entity_poly.type
_entity_poly.pdbx_seq_one_letter_code
_entity_poly.pdbx_strand_id
1 'polypeptide(L)'
;AIEHFALYFALSIGIPGNLLALLTMLKFPMTTGSFYLALLAGSDLSALILKGINIGIQKLQIHGVVSCKLVTTLGTFTAMYANWVLVL
;
A
#
# COMPACT_ATOMS: atom_id res chain seq x y z
N ALA A 1 12.73 16.30 6.63
CA ALA A 1 13.82 15.39 6.19
C ALA A 1 13.61 13.96 6.68
N ILE A 2 13.38 13.74 7.99
CA ILE A 2 13.19 12.41 8.60
C ILE A 2 11.97 11.67 8.04
N GLU A 3 10.86 12.38 7.77
CA GLU A 3 9.63 11.77 7.25
C GLU A 3 9.78 11.18 5.84
N HIS A 4 10.53 11.87 4.96
CA HIS A 4 10.82 11.33 3.63
C HIS A 4 11.73 10.10 3.71
N PHE A 5 12.70 10.10 4.62
CA PHE A 5 13.56 8.94 4.84
C PHE A 5 12.77 7.72 5.32
N ALA A 6 11.88 7.90 6.31
CA ALA A 6 11.00 6.84 6.80
C ALA A 6 10.08 6.30 5.70
N LEU A 7 9.56 7.17 4.83
CA LEU A 7 8.72 6.77 3.70
C LEU A 7 9.50 5.98 2.65
N TYR A 8 10.70 6.41 2.26
CA TYR A 8 11.53 5.67 1.31
C TYR A 8 11.96 4.31 1.87
N PHE A 9 12.29 4.26 3.17
CA PHE A 9 12.60 3.02 3.87
C PHE A 9 11.40 2.06 3.86
N ALA A 10 10.22 2.56 4.26
CA ALA A 10 8.97 1.79 4.22
C ALA A 10 8.62 1.31 2.79
N LEU A 11 8.89 2.11 1.76
CA LEU A 11 8.69 1.71 0.37
C LEU A 11 9.65 0.58 -0.03
N SER A 12 10.92 0.70 0.35
CA SER A 12 11.98 -0.24 -0.03
C SER A 12 11.83 -1.63 0.61
N ILE A 13 11.28 -1.71 1.83
CA ILE A 13 11.09 -2.97 2.56
C ILE A 13 9.65 -3.46 2.46
N GLY A 14 8.67 -2.55 2.52
CA GLY A 14 7.26 -2.89 2.53
C GLY A 14 6.78 -3.45 1.19
N ILE A 15 7.28 -2.96 0.05
CA ILE A 15 6.94 -3.52 -1.26
C ILE A 15 7.40 -4.99 -1.39
N PRO A 16 8.69 -5.33 -1.21
CA PRO A 16 9.10 -6.72 -1.32
C PRO A 16 8.51 -7.60 -0.22
N GLY A 17 8.37 -7.09 1.02
CA GLY A 17 7.80 -7.84 2.14
C GLY A 17 6.35 -8.27 1.89
N ASN A 18 5.49 -7.33 1.50
CA ASN A 18 4.08 -7.63 1.24
C ASN A 18 3.88 -8.43 -0.06
N LEU A 19 4.76 -8.25 -1.06
CA LEU A 19 4.75 -9.07 -2.26
C LEU A 19 5.12 -10.53 -1.95
N LEU A 20 6.16 -10.74 -1.13
CA LEU A 20 6.54 -12.08 -0.66
C LEU A 20 5.42 -12.71 0.17
N ALA A 21 4.75 -11.95 1.03
CA ALA A 21 3.60 -12.43 1.80
C ALA A 21 2.43 -12.90 0.90
N LEU A 22 2.13 -12.17 -0.18
CA LEU A 22 1.13 -12.63 -1.16
C LEU A 22 1.58 -13.90 -1.89
N LEU A 23 2.83 -13.95 -2.32
CA LEU A 23 3.38 -15.12 -3.02
C LEU A 23 3.43 -16.37 -2.14
N THR A 24 3.71 -16.23 -0.85
CA THR A 24 3.64 -17.35 0.09
C THR A 24 2.20 -17.78 0.31
N MET A 25 1.26 -16.85 0.51
CA MET A 25 -0.16 -17.15 0.67
C MET A 25 -0.76 -17.89 -0.54
N LEU A 26 -0.28 -17.61 -1.76
CA LEU A 26 -0.66 -18.35 -2.97
C LEU A 26 -0.20 -19.81 -2.98
N LYS A 27 0.82 -20.17 -2.18
CA LYS A 27 1.39 -21.53 -2.12
C LYS A 27 0.87 -22.37 -0.95
N PHE A 28 0.21 -21.76 0.03
CA PHE A 28 -0.36 -22.47 1.18
C PHE A 28 -1.87 -22.67 1.03
N PRO A 29 -2.46 -23.71 1.67
CA PRO A 29 -3.90 -23.94 1.60
C PRO A 29 -4.67 -22.75 2.21
N MET A 30 -5.65 -22.24 1.46
CA MET A 30 -6.47 -21.11 1.89
C MET A 30 -7.37 -21.49 3.07
N THR A 31 -6.98 -21.00 4.24
CA THR A 31 -7.83 -20.84 5.41
C THR A 31 -8.41 -19.42 5.44
N THR A 32 -9.46 -19.18 6.23
CA THR A 32 -10.06 -17.86 6.41
C THR A 32 -9.03 -16.84 6.92
N GLY A 33 -8.12 -17.24 7.81
CA GLY A 33 -7.05 -16.38 8.31
C GLY A 33 -6.03 -15.99 7.23
N SER A 34 -5.62 -16.95 6.38
CA SER A 34 -4.74 -16.63 5.23
C SER A 34 -5.41 -15.74 4.19
N PHE A 35 -6.74 -15.81 4.05
CA PHE A 35 -7.49 -14.92 3.16
C PHE A 35 -7.43 -13.46 3.65
N TYR A 36 -7.68 -13.21 4.94
CA TYR A 36 -7.56 -11.86 5.50
C TYR A 36 -6.12 -11.33 5.47
N LEU A 37 -5.12 -12.19 5.73
CA LEU A 37 -3.72 -11.82 5.58
C LEU A 37 -3.33 -11.47 4.14
N ALA A 38 -3.88 -12.17 3.15
CA ALA A 38 -3.68 -11.83 1.74
C ALA A 38 -4.34 -10.49 1.38
N LEU A 39 -5.56 -10.22 1.88
CA LEU A 39 -6.22 -8.93 1.70
C LEU A 39 -5.44 -7.77 2.35
N LEU A 40 -4.86 -8.01 3.53
CA LEU A 40 -4.02 -7.04 4.23
C LEU A 40 -2.72 -6.77 3.46
N ALA A 41 -2.03 -7.82 2.99
CA ALA A 41 -0.82 -7.66 2.19
C ALA A 41 -1.10 -6.92 0.87
N GLY A 42 -2.25 -7.19 0.24
CA GLY A 42 -2.71 -6.49 -0.96
C GLY A 42 -3.03 -5.01 -0.70
N SER A 43 -3.70 -4.71 0.42
CA SER A 43 -4.03 -3.33 0.80
C SER A 43 -2.77 -2.52 1.12
N ASP A 44 -1.82 -3.10 1.85
CA ASP A 44 -0.55 -2.45 2.16
C ASP A 44 0.29 -2.18 0.89
N LEU A 45 0.34 -3.13 -0.06
CA LEU A 45 0.98 -2.90 -1.36
C LEU A 45 0.34 -1.73 -2.11
N SER A 46 -0.99 -1.71 -2.19
CA SER A 46 -1.71 -0.64 -2.88
C SER A 46 -1.46 0.72 -2.22
N ALA A 47 -1.44 0.78 -0.88
CA ALA A 47 -1.18 1.99 -0.12
C ALA A 47 0.25 2.51 -0.37
N LEU A 48 1.26 1.62 -0.34
CA LEU A 48 2.65 1.98 -0.61
C LEU A 48 2.86 2.48 -2.04
N ILE A 49 2.25 1.80 -3.03
CA ILE A 49 2.32 2.22 -4.44
C ILE A 49 1.70 3.61 -4.63
N LEU A 50 0.51 3.85 -4.06
CA LEU A 50 -0.16 5.16 -4.14
C LEU A 50 0.66 6.26 -3.46
N LYS A 51 1.29 5.98 -2.32
CA LYS A 51 2.20 6.92 -1.65
C LYS A 51 3.44 7.21 -2.49
N GLY A 52 4.02 6.19 -3.13
CA GLY A 52 5.14 6.35 -4.06
C GLY A 52 4.79 7.22 -5.27
N ILE A 53 3.62 6.98 -5.88
CA ILE A 53 3.10 7.79 -6.99
C ILE A 53 2.90 9.24 -6.53
N ASN A 54 2.32 9.47 -5.34
CA ASN A 54 2.10 10.81 -4.82
C ASN A 54 3.42 11.58 -4.63
N ILE A 55 4.45 10.93 -4.10
CA ILE A 55 5.80 11.51 -3.97
C ILE A 55 6.38 11.83 -5.35
N GLY A 56 6.20 10.96 -6.34
CA GLY A 56 6.63 11.19 -7.72
C GLY A 56 5.94 12.40 -8.36
N ILE A 57 4.62 12.51 -8.21
CA ILE A 57 3.82 13.64 -8.69
C ILE A 57 4.29 14.96 -8.06
N GLN A 58 4.49 14.97 -6.73
CA GLN A 58 4.99 16.14 -6.01
C GLN A 58 6.38 16.58 -6.49
N LYS A 59 7.29 15.63 -6.73
CA LYS A 59 8.66 15.92 -7.20
C LYS A 59 8.70 16.42 -8.65
N LEU A 60 7.88 15.85 -9.54
CA LEU A 60 7.84 16.21 -10.95
C LEU A 60 6.91 17.41 -11.25
N GLN A 61 6.22 17.93 -10.23
CA GLN A 61 5.21 19.00 -10.33
C GLN A 61 4.10 18.73 -11.37
N ILE A 62 3.82 17.47 -11.68
CA ILE A 62 2.81 17.05 -12.66
C ILE A 62 1.43 17.11 -12.00
N HIS A 63 0.94 18.31 -11.72
CA HIS A 63 -0.30 18.54 -10.99
C HIS A 63 -1.54 18.45 -11.91
N GLY A 64 -1.89 17.24 -12.32
CA GLY A 64 -3.25 16.99 -12.82
C GLY A 64 -4.24 17.01 -11.66
N VAL A 65 -5.20 17.94 -11.65
CA VAL A 65 -6.22 18.07 -10.57
C VAL A 65 -6.95 16.74 -10.33
N VAL A 66 -7.27 16.01 -11.41
CA VAL A 66 -7.92 14.70 -11.37
C VAL A 66 -7.01 13.63 -10.76
N SER A 67 -5.73 13.62 -11.14
CA SER A 67 -4.75 12.64 -10.63
C SER A 67 -4.47 12.83 -9.14
N CYS A 68 -4.28 14.08 -8.69
CA CYS A 68 -4.07 14.38 -7.28
C CYS A 68 -5.27 13.95 -6.41
N LYS A 69 -6.49 14.26 -6.85
CA LYS A 69 -7.71 13.90 -6.13
C LYS A 69 -7.93 12.38 -6.10
N LEU A 70 -7.67 11.68 -7.20
CA LEU A 70 -7.75 10.22 -7.27
C LEU A 70 -6.73 9.56 -6.34
N VAL A 71 -5.46 9.96 -6.40
CA VAL A 71 -4.39 9.38 -5.58
C VAL A 71 -4.67 9.59 -4.09
N THR A 72 -5.14 10.77 -3.71
CA THR A 72 -5.48 11.07 -2.32
C THR A 72 -6.66 10.22 -1.84
N THR A 73 -7.71 10.10 -2.66
CA THR A 73 -8.91 9.32 -2.31
C THR A 73 -8.62 7.81 -2.23
N LEU A 74 -7.85 7.28 -3.18
CA LEU A 74 -7.43 5.87 -3.16
C LEU A 74 -6.49 5.59 -1.99
N GLY A 75 -5.60 6.54 -1.64
CA GLY A 75 -4.70 6.42 -0.50
C GLY A 75 -5.46 6.36 0.83
N THR A 76 -6.46 7.21 1.04
CA THR A 76 -7.30 7.15 2.25
C THR A 76 -8.18 5.92 2.29
N PHE A 77 -8.73 5.49 1.14
CA PHE A 77 -9.52 4.27 1.06
C PHE A 77 -8.70 3.03 1.43
N THR A 78 -7.51 2.87 0.87
CA THR A 78 -6.63 1.72 1.14
C THR A 78 -6.17 1.67 2.59
N ALA A 79 -5.86 2.81 3.21
CA ALA A 79 -5.52 2.90 4.62
C ALA A 79 -6.71 2.53 5.54
N MET A 80 -7.91 3.01 5.21
CA MET A 80 -9.14 2.64 5.93
C MET A 80 -9.42 1.15 5.78
N TYR A 81 -9.31 0.61 4.57
CA TYR A 81 -9.54 -0.80 4.28
C TYR A 81 -8.57 -1.71 5.05
N ALA A 82 -7.28 -1.36 5.14
CA ALA A 82 -6.31 -2.07 5.97
C ALA A 82 -6.74 -2.13 7.45
N ASN A 83 -7.24 -1.02 8.00
CA ASN A 83 -7.73 -0.99 9.38
C ASN A 83 -8.96 -1.90 9.57
N TRP A 84 -9.88 -1.95 8.60
CA TRP A 84 -11.04 -2.84 8.68
C TRP A 84 -10.66 -4.32 8.59
N VAL A 85 -9.65 -4.67 7.78
CA VAL A 85 -9.12 -6.03 7.70
C VAL A 85 -8.45 -6.44 9.02
N LEU A 86 -7.87 -5.50 9.76
CA LEU A 86 -7.22 -5.79 11.05
C LEU A 86 -8.20 -6.11 12.18
N VAL A 87 -9.44 -5.61 12.08
CA VAL A 87 -10.49 -5.78 13.10
C VAL A 87 -11.33 -7.03 12.85
N LEU A 88 -11.30 -7.58 11.63
CA LEU A 88 -11.99 -8.81 11.22
C LEU A 88 -11.20 -10.07 11.59
#